data_AF-A0A814IU78-F1
#
_entry.id   AF-A0A814IU78-F1
#
_cell.length_a   1.000
_cell.length_b   1.000
_cell.length_c   1.000
_cell.angle_alpha   90.00
_cell.angle_beta   90.00
_cell.angle_gamma   90.00
#
_symmetry.space_group_name_H-M   'P 1'
#
loop_
_entity.id
_entity.type
_entity.pdbx_description
1 polymer ?
#
loop_
_entity_poly.entity_id
_entity_poly.type
_entity_poly.pdbx_seq_one_letter_code
_entity_poly.pdbx_strand_id
1 'polypeptide(L)'
;MNEQHYPSIVHAVRLFIADNDNTAFAVESYLPPTRILRCYNCQVYDDHVEAHCPNKNNPVCFRCAQHHPYDPHCMNAIKCAHRQGEYMAGNSSCPVKSEKRQEKNQ
;
A
#
# COMPACT_ATOMS: atom_id res chain seq x y z
N MET A 1 23.34 -17.48 52.58
CA MET A 1 21.96 -17.23 52.12
C MET A 1 22.06 -16.57 50.75
N ASN A 2 21.61 -17.30 49.74
CA ASN A 2 21.32 -16.97 48.33
C ASN A 2 22.33 -16.13 47.51
N GLU A 3 23.18 -16.87 46.80
CA GLU A 3 23.66 -16.51 45.46
C GLU A 3 22.50 -16.52 44.46
N GLN A 4 22.37 -15.47 43.65
CA GLN A 4 21.69 -15.56 42.35
C GLN A 4 22.54 -14.83 41.31
N HIS A 5 23.40 -15.61 40.66
CA HIS A 5 24.00 -15.31 39.37
C HIS A 5 22.89 -15.22 38.30
N TYR A 6 22.76 -14.08 37.63
CA TYR A 6 22.02 -13.97 36.38
C TYR A 6 23.01 -13.62 35.25
N PRO A 7 23.40 -14.59 34.39
CA PRO A 7 24.21 -14.29 33.24
C PRO A 7 23.40 -13.58 32.15
N SER A 8 24.01 -12.57 31.51
CA SER A 8 23.46 -11.83 30.38
C SER A 8 23.19 -12.78 29.20
N ILE A 9 21.93 -12.93 28.81
CA ILE A 9 21.55 -13.69 27.62
C ILE A 9 21.47 -12.72 26.44
N VAL A 10 22.63 -12.46 25.82
CA VAL A 10 22.70 -12.02 24.43
C VAL A 10 22.40 -13.24 23.56
N HIS A 11 21.12 -13.52 23.33
CA HIS A 11 20.72 -14.54 22.37
C HIS A 11 20.76 -13.94 20.96
N ALA A 12 21.95 -13.95 20.38
CA ALA A 12 22.11 -13.93 18.94
C ALA A 12 21.52 -15.22 18.38
N VAL A 13 20.27 -15.18 17.91
CA VAL A 13 19.68 -16.25 17.11
C VAL A 13 20.35 -16.23 15.74
N ARG A 14 21.52 -16.88 15.66
CA ARG A 14 22.11 -17.32 14.39
C ARG A 14 21.28 -18.51 13.90
N LEU A 15 20.26 -18.22 13.09
CA LEU A 15 19.63 -19.21 12.23
C LEU A 15 20.62 -19.55 11.11
N PHE A 16 21.42 -20.60 11.33
CA PHE A 16 22.14 -21.30 10.27
C PHE A 16 21.12 -22.11 9.48
N ILE A 17 20.74 -21.62 8.31
CA ILE A 17 20.07 -22.43 7.30
C ILE A 17 21.17 -23.21 6.59
N ALA A 18 21.09 -24.54 6.68
CA ALA A 18 21.99 -25.45 5.99
C ALA A 18 21.90 -25.21 4.47
N ASP A 19 23.06 -25.10 3.83
CA ASP A 19 23.22 -25.06 2.38
C ASP A 19 22.61 -26.32 1.76
N ASN A 20 21.42 -26.18 1.20
CA ASN A 20 20.87 -27.13 0.24
C ASN A 20 20.75 -26.34 -1.06
N ASP A 21 21.64 -26.63 -2.02
CA ASP A 21 21.81 -25.93 -3.31
C ASP A 21 20.57 -25.98 -4.24
N ASN A 22 19.42 -26.45 -3.75
CA ASN A 22 18.17 -26.61 -4.50
C ASN A 22 16.98 -25.84 -3.92
N THR A 23 17.18 -24.95 -2.95
CA THR A 23 16.11 -24.08 -2.41
C THR A 23 16.46 -22.61 -2.53
N ALA A 24 16.82 -22.17 -3.74
CA ALA A 24 16.80 -20.75 -4.08
C ALA A 24 15.33 -20.32 -4.23
N PHE A 25 14.70 -19.86 -3.15
CA PHE A 25 13.44 -19.16 -3.26
C PHE A 25 13.72 -17.81 -3.94
N ALA A 26 12.98 -17.51 -5.01
CA ALA A 26 12.98 -16.17 -5.57
C ALA A 26 12.49 -15.21 -4.49
N VAL A 27 13.42 -14.52 -3.84
CA VAL A 27 13.08 -13.45 -2.90
C VAL A 27 12.57 -12.30 -3.74
N GLU A 28 11.27 -12.04 -3.67
CA GLU A 28 10.73 -10.81 -4.25
C GLU A 28 11.43 -9.62 -3.57
N SER A 29 11.97 -8.71 -4.40
CA SER A 29 12.62 -7.50 -3.93
C SER A 29 11.67 -6.73 -3.00
N TYR A 30 12.08 -6.53 -1.75
CA TYR A 30 11.31 -5.71 -0.82
C TYR A 30 11.30 -4.27 -1.31
N LEU A 31 10.15 -3.81 -1.79
CA LEU A 31 9.92 -2.41 -2.14
C LEU A 31 9.40 -1.68 -0.90
N PRO A 32 10.14 -0.73 -0.31
CA PRO A 32 9.69 -0.01 0.86
C PRO A 32 8.34 0.68 0.58
N PRO A 33 7.44 0.79 1.57
CA PRO A 33 6.12 1.39 1.37
C PRO A 33 6.27 2.85 0.94
N THR A 34 6.08 3.08 -0.36
CA THR A 34 6.20 4.40 -0.98
C THR A 34 5.00 5.23 -0.58
N ARG A 35 5.24 6.41 -0.01
CA ARG A 35 4.22 7.36 0.47
C ARG A 35 3.59 8.11 -0.70
N ILE A 36 3.06 7.40 -1.70
CA ILE A 36 2.32 8.05 -2.79
C ILE A 36 0.98 8.47 -2.22
N LEU A 37 0.82 9.79 -2.10
CA LEU A 37 -0.40 10.37 -1.60
C LEU A 37 -1.51 10.17 -2.63
N ARG A 38 -2.68 9.73 -2.16
CA ARG A 38 -3.92 9.72 -2.94
C ARG A 38 -4.82 10.82 -2.44
N CYS A 39 -5.34 11.65 -3.34
CA CYS A 39 -6.37 12.61 -2.97
C CYS A 39 -7.71 11.89 -2.75
N TYR A 40 -8.32 12.03 -1.57
CA TYR A 40 -9.62 11.40 -1.28
C TYR A 40 -10.81 12.09 -1.96
N ASN A 41 -10.61 13.28 -2.51
CA ASN A 41 -11.63 13.97 -3.31
C ASN A 41 -11.64 13.47 -4.75
N CYS A 42 -10.53 13.52 -5.49
CA CYS A 42 -10.53 13.16 -6.92
C CYS A 42 -9.94 11.77 -7.23
N GLN A 43 -9.45 11.04 -6.21
CA GLN A 43 -8.77 9.74 -6.32
C GLN A 43 -7.43 9.74 -7.06
N VAL A 44 -6.97 10.88 -7.60
CA VAL A 44 -5.70 11.02 -8.30
C VAL A 44 -4.53 10.81 -7.33
N TYR A 45 -3.49 10.13 -7.84
CA TYR A 45 -2.24 9.90 -7.12
C TYR A 45 -1.23 11.02 -7.39
N ASP A 46 -0.61 11.51 -6.32
CA ASP A 46 0.56 12.39 -6.31
C ASP A 46 0.42 13.77 -6.99
N ASP A 47 -0.80 14.19 -7.28
CA ASP A 47 -1.06 15.49 -7.90
C ASP A 47 -1.28 16.59 -6.85
N HIS A 48 -1.99 16.28 -5.76
CA HIS A 48 -2.29 17.21 -4.68
C HIS A 48 -2.82 16.52 -3.41
N VAL A 49 -2.82 17.25 -2.29
CA VAL A 49 -3.50 16.88 -1.04
C VAL A 49 -4.99 17.25 -1.09
N GLU A 50 -5.81 16.55 -0.31
CA GLU A 50 -7.27 16.75 -0.25
C GLU A 50 -7.67 18.22 -0.02
N ALA A 51 -6.96 18.93 0.86
CA ALA A 51 -7.21 20.33 1.22
C ALA A 51 -7.07 21.31 0.03
N HIS A 52 -6.25 20.95 -0.98
CA HIS A 52 -5.99 21.76 -2.16
C HIS A 52 -6.53 21.12 -3.45
N CYS A 53 -7.51 20.22 -3.32
CA CYS A 53 -8.10 19.57 -4.48
C CYS A 53 -8.91 20.56 -5.33
N PRO A 54 -8.62 20.69 -6.65
CA PRO A 54 -9.43 21.51 -7.55
C PRO A 54 -10.87 20.99 -7.67
N ASN A 55 -11.06 19.68 -7.47
CA ASN A 55 -12.36 19.00 -7.54
C ASN A 55 -12.98 18.74 -6.15
N LYS A 56 -12.60 19.51 -5.11
CA LYS A 56 -13.12 19.31 -3.74
C LYS A 56 -14.66 19.35 -3.64
N ASN A 57 -15.31 20.10 -4.53
CA ASN A 57 -16.77 20.24 -4.56
C ASN A 57 -17.46 19.13 -5.35
N ASN A 58 -16.71 18.28 -6.04
CA ASN A 58 -17.22 17.17 -6.83
C ASN A 58 -16.41 15.89 -6.56
N PRO A 59 -16.51 15.33 -5.35
CA PRO A 59 -15.73 14.17 -4.96
C PRO A 59 -16.10 12.93 -5.76
N VAL A 60 -15.12 12.08 -5.97
CA VAL A 60 -15.22 10.78 -6.64
C VAL A 60 -15.12 9.70 -5.57
N CYS A 61 -16.14 8.86 -5.50
CA CYS A 61 -16.18 7.75 -4.56
C CYS A 61 -15.10 6.72 -4.92
N PHE A 62 -14.18 6.45 -3.99
CA PHE A 62 -13.07 5.52 -4.22
C PHE A 62 -13.49 4.06 -4.44
N ARG A 63 -14.74 3.72 -4.09
CA ARG A 63 -15.32 2.39 -4.27
C ARG A 63 -15.90 2.19 -5.67
N CYS A 64 -16.71 3.12 -6.16
CA CYS A 64 -17.51 2.95 -7.37
C CYS A 64 -17.14 3.91 -8.51
N ALA A 65 -16.16 4.80 -8.31
CA ALA A 65 -15.70 5.79 -9.27
C ALA A 65 -16.76 6.80 -9.74
N GLN A 66 -17.92 6.89 -9.09
CA GLN A 66 -18.96 7.88 -9.41
C GLN A 66 -18.77 9.18 -8.64
N HIS A 67 -19.37 10.25 -9.16
CA HIS A 67 -19.35 11.60 -8.57
C HIS A 67 -20.29 11.68 -7.36
N HIS A 68 -19.79 11.25 -6.22
CA HIS A 68 -20.38 11.47 -4.90
C HIS A 68 -19.30 11.25 -3.82
N PRO A 69 -19.51 11.79 -2.60
CA PRO A 69 -18.64 11.51 -1.46
C PRO A 69 -18.59 10.01 -1.17
N TYR A 70 -17.52 9.54 -0.52
CA TYR A 70 -17.48 8.15 -0.08
C TYR A 70 -18.67 7.83 0.83
N ASP A 71 -19.36 6.74 0.50
CA ASP A 71 -20.42 6.14 1.30
C ASP A 71 -20.07 4.66 1.57
N PRO A 72 -19.94 4.24 2.85
CA PRO A 72 -19.71 2.83 3.19
C PRO A 72 -20.84 1.91 2.68
N HIS A 73 -22.05 2.44 2.53
CA HIS A 73 -23.22 1.72 2.04
C HIS A 73 -23.50 1.93 0.55
N CYS A 74 -22.54 2.46 -0.21
CA CYS A 74 -22.69 2.71 -1.64
C CYS A 74 -23.14 1.43 -2.38
N MET A 75 -24.32 1.44 -2.99
CA MET A 75 -24.87 0.25 -3.67
C MET A 75 -24.31 0.04 -5.09
N ASN A 76 -23.50 0.98 -5.58
CA ASN A 76 -22.90 0.89 -6.90
C ASN A 76 -21.84 -0.22 -6.98
N ALA A 77 -21.68 -0.78 -8.19
CA ALA A 77 -20.64 -1.75 -8.47
C ALA A 77 -19.24 -1.17 -8.18
N ILE A 78 -18.33 -2.03 -7.72
CA ILE A 78 -16.95 -1.63 -7.47
C ILE A 78 -16.30 -1.28 -8.80
N LYS A 79 -15.72 -0.08 -8.89
CA LYS A 79 -15.01 0.40 -10.07
C LYS A 79 -13.78 1.21 -9.69
N CYS A 80 -12.71 1.00 -10.44
CA CYS A 80 -11.46 1.75 -10.31
C CYS A 80 -11.64 3.14 -10.94
N ALA A 81 -11.39 4.20 -10.17
CA ALA A 81 -11.47 5.58 -10.65
C ALA A 81 -10.56 5.89 -11.85
N HIS A 82 -9.46 5.15 -12.01
CA HIS A 82 -8.48 5.41 -13.07
C HIS A 82 -8.64 4.55 -14.32
N ARG A 83 -9.00 3.27 -14.15
CA ARG A 83 -9.01 2.27 -15.23
C ARG A 83 -10.39 1.64 -15.44
N GLN A 84 -11.40 2.05 -14.68
CA GLN A 84 -12.76 1.50 -14.69
C GLN A 84 -12.88 -0.03 -14.47
N GLY A 85 -11.81 -0.69 -14.01
CA GLY A 85 -11.81 -2.12 -13.69
C GLY A 85 -12.57 -2.47 -12.41
N GLU A 86 -12.82 -3.75 -12.18
CA GLU A 86 -13.62 -4.32 -11.07
C GLU A 86 -12.89 -4.35 -9.71
N TYR A 87 -12.06 -3.34 -9.44
CA TYR A 87 -11.31 -3.20 -8.19
C TYR A 87 -11.29 -1.75 -7.73
N MET A 88 -11.11 -1.51 -6.43
CA MET A 88 -11.09 -0.15 -5.87
C MET A 88 -9.84 0.61 -6.31
N ALA A 89 -9.93 1.93 -6.49
CA ALA A 89 -8.79 2.77 -6.89
C ALA A 89 -7.57 2.65 -5.93
N GLY A 90 -7.83 2.35 -4.66
CA GLY A 90 -6.84 2.16 -3.60
C GLY A 90 -6.21 0.77 -3.49
N ASN A 91 -6.73 -0.20 -4.23
CA ASN A 91 -6.28 -1.59 -4.14
C ASN A 91 -4.76 -1.69 -4.43
N SER A 92 -4.06 -2.56 -3.71
CA SER A 92 -2.63 -2.82 -3.91
C SER A 92 -2.29 -3.17 -5.36
N SER A 93 -3.22 -3.82 -6.05
CA SER A 93 -3.12 -4.29 -7.44
C SER A 93 -3.53 -3.23 -8.47
N CYS A 94 -3.81 -1.98 -8.07
CA CYS A 94 -4.12 -0.91 -9.02
C CYS A 94 -2.88 -0.61 -9.90
N PRO A 95 -2.94 -0.80 -11.24
CA PRO A 95 -1.81 -0.59 -12.14
C PRO A 95 -1.29 0.85 -12.10
N VAL A 96 -2.18 1.83 -11.97
CA VAL A 96 -1.79 3.25 -11.86
C VAL A 96 -0.98 3.52 -10.59
N LYS A 97 -1.31 2.84 -9.49
CA LYS A 97 -0.52 2.92 -8.26
C LYS A 97 0.87 2.31 -8.48
N SER A 98 0.99 1.19 -9.20
CA SER A 98 2.30 0.60 -9.53
C SER A 98 3.11 1.43 -10.53
N GLU A 99 2.49 2.01 -11.55
CA GLU A 99 3.13 2.91 -12.52
C GLU A 99 3.71 4.13 -11.78
N LYS A 100 2.91 4.80 -10.94
CA LYS A 100 3.39 5.91 -10.10
C LYS A 100 4.46 5.51 -9.08
N ARG A 101 4.49 4.26 -8.62
CA ARG A 101 5.59 3.71 -7.81
C ARG A 101 6.89 3.60 -8.59
N GLN A 102 6.82 3.20 -9.86
CA GLN A 102 8.01 3.08 -10.71
C GLN A 102 8.57 4.46 -11.05
N GLU A 103 7.71 5.43 -11.37
CA GLU A 103 8.13 6.81 -11.68
C GLU A 103 8.88 7.48 -10.52
N LYS A 104 8.46 7.28 -9.26
CA LYS A 104 9.08 7.93 -8.09
C LYS A 104 10.37 7.30 -7.59
N ASN A 105 10.62 6.04 -7.95
CA ASN A 105 11.81 5.32 -7.53
C ASN A 105 12.93 5.36 -8.60
N GLN A 106 12.70 6.08 -9.70
CA GLN A 106 13.71 6.48 -10.69
C GLN A 106 14.33 7.82 -10.29
#